data_AF-A0A5K0WTY1-F1
#
_entry.id   AF-A0A5K0WTY1-F1
#
_cell.length_a   1.000
_cell.length_b   1.000
_cell.length_c   1.000
_cell.angle_alpha   90.00
_cell.angle_beta   90.00
_cell.angle_gamma   90.00
#
_symmetry.space_group_name_H-M   'P 1'
#
loop_
_entity.id
_entity.type
_entity.pdbx_description
1 polymer ?
#
loop_
_entity_poly.entity_id
_entity_poly.type
_entity_poly.pdbx_seq_one_letter_code
_entity_poly.pdbx_strand_id
1 'polypeptide(L)'
;QYGRISEVWFDGAKGNNAKNMTYYFDDWFSMVNQMQGFINIFSDAGPDIRWVGGETGTAGITSWSPINRTSLKIGDGSIIG
;
A
#
# COMPACT_ATOMS: atom_id res chain seq x y z
N GLN A 1 -23.32 2.57 -4.63
CA GLN A 1 -22.25 2.77 -5.64
C GLN A 1 -21.89 4.24 -5.65
N TYR A 2 -20.60 4.59 -5.63
CA TYR A 2 -20.11 5.96 -5.41
C TYR A 2 -19.54 6.63 -6.68
N GLY A 3 -19.86 6.10 -7.87
CA GLY A 3 -19.32 6.59 -9.13
C GLY A 3 -17.85 6.21 -9.34
N ARG A 4 -17.12 7.03 -10.08
CA ARG A 4 -15.70 6.81 -10.40
C ARG A 4 -14.84 7.12 -9.18
N ILE A 5 -14.00 6.16 -8.80
CA ILE A 5 -12.99 6.33 -7.75
C ILE A 5 -11.61 6.43 -8.39
N SER A 6 -10.81 7.39 -7.94
CA SER A 6 -9.45 7.62 -8.48
C SER A 6 -8.37 6.86 -7.70
N GLU A 7 -8.60 6.57 -6.42
CA GLU A 7 -7.60 5.95 -5.54
C GLU A 7 -8.25 5.14 -4.42
N VAL A 8 -7.61 4.03 -4.04
CA VAL A 8 -7.92 3.24 -2.84
C VAL A 8 -6.69 3.13 -1.96
N TRP A 9 -6.88 3.33 -0.65
CA TRP A 9 -5.85 3.21 0.37
C TRP A 9 -6.04 1.95 1.20
N PHE A 10 -5.06 1.05 1.13
CA PHE A 10 -4.97 -0.14 1.98
C PHE A 10 -3.81 0.01 2.96
N ASP A 11 -4.13 0.40 4.20
CA ASP A 11 -3.16 0.55 5.28
C ASP A 11 -2.72 -0.83 5.82
N GLY A 12 -1.41 -1.02 6.03
CA GLY A 12 -0.83 -2.26 6.56
C GLY A 12 -0.71 -2.33 8.08
N ALA A 13 -0.96 -1.27 8.82
CA ALA A 13 -0.72 -1.17 10.26
C ALA A 13 -1.59 -2.15 11.06
N LYS A 14 -0.94 -2.84 12.01
CA LYS A 14 -1.59 -3.79 12.92
C LYS A 14 -1.07 -3.61 14.33
N GLY A 15 -1.92 -3.09 15.22
CA GLY A 15 -1.55 -2.87 16.62
C GLY A 15 -1.36 -4.17 17.42
N ASN A 16 -0.63 -4.10 18.53
CA ASN A 16 -0.28 -5.26 19.36
C ASN A 16 -1.48 -6.07 19.88
N ASN A 17 -2.63 -5.42 20.07
CA ASN A 17 -3.87 -6.05 20.54
C ASN A 17 -4.85 -6.38 19.40
N ALA A 18 -4.45 -6.18 18.15
CA ALA A 18 -5.30 -6.46 17.01
C ALA A 18 -5.51 -7.97 16.85
N LYS A 19 -6.68 -8.34 16.34
CA LYS A 19 -7.00 -9.73 16.01
C LYS A 19 -5.93 -10.29 15.06
N ASN A 20 -5.47 -11.50 15.35
CA ASN A 20 -4.58 -12.17 14.41
C ASN A 20 -5.35 -12.60 13.16
N MET A 21 -5.24 -11.79 12.10
CA MET A 21 -5.80 -12.06 10.79
C MET A 21 -4.78 -11.86 9.68
N THR A 22 -4.90 -12.66 8.63
CA THR A 22 -4.12 -12.52 7.40
C THR A 22 -4.94 -11.73 6.40
N TYR A 23 -4.33 -10.71 5.81
CA TYR A 23 -4.92 -9.95 4.71
C TYR A 23 -4.43 -10.52 3.38
N TYR A 24 -5.35 -10.86 2.49
CA TYR A 24 -5.05 -11.34 1.15
C TYR A 24 -5.04 -10.16 0.18
N PHE A 25 -4.06 -9.26 0.34
CA PHE A 25 -3.98 -8.01 -0.42
C PHE A 25 -3.97 -8.24 -1.93
N ASP A 26 -3.28 -9.28 -2.42
CA ASP A 26 -3.23 -9.60 -3.86
C ASP A 26 -4.62 -9.88 -4.45
N ASP A 27 -5.49 -10.57 -3.70
CA ASP A 27 -6.86 -10.84 -4.12
C ASP A 27 -7.69 -9.55 -4.16
N TRP A 28 -7.48 -8.67 -3.17
CA TRP A 28 -8.17 -7.38 -3.10
C TRP A 28 -7.74 -6.43 -4.21
N PHE A 29 -6.44 -6.37 -4.52
CA PHE A 29 -5.92 -5.59 -5.64
C PHE A 29 -6.49 -6.08 -6.96
N SER A 30 -6.55 -7.41 -7.15
CA SER A 30 -7.16 -8.02 -8.33
C SER A 30 -8.64 -7.66 -8.48
N MET A 31 -9.40 -7.70 -7.38
CA MET A 31 -10.81 -7.28 -7.37
C MET A 31 -10.97 -5.80 -7.72
N VAL A 32 -10.16 -4.92 -7.13
CA VAL A 32 -10.20 -3.48 -7.38
C VAL A 32 -9.89 -3.17 -8.85
N ASN A 33 -8.88 -3.82 -9.42
CA ASN A 33 -8.53 -3.71 -10.84
C ASN A 33 -9.67 -4.18 -11.77
N GLN A 34 -10.39 -5.24 -11.41
CA GLN A 34 -11.55 -5.69 -12.19
C GLN A 34 -12.72 -4.70 -12.14
N MET A 35 -12.93 -4.04 -11.00
CA MET A 35 -14.03 -3.09 -10.80
C MET A 35 -13.76 -1.72 -11.42
N GLN A 36 -12.52 -1.25 -11.36
CA GLN A 36 -12.10 0.10 -11.74
C GLN A 36 -10.69 0.06 -12.36
N GLY A 37 -10.54 -0.42 -13.60
CA GLY A 37 -9.23 -0.72 -14.22
C GLY A 37 -8.23 0.45 -14.40
N PHE A 38 -8.53 1.67 -13.94
CA PHE A 38 -7.62 2.82 -13.94
C PHE A 38 -7.48 3.47 -12.55
N ILE A 39 -7.82 2.75 -11.49
CA ILE A 39 -7.74 3.24 -10.12
C ILE A 39 -6.31 3.06 -9.59
N ASN A 40 -5.80 4.06 -8.89
CA ASN A 40 -4.52 3.92 -8.19
C ASN A 40 -4.73 3.16 -6.89
N ILE A 41 -3.86 2.20 -6.59
CA ILE A 41 -3.90 1.46 -5.34
C ILE A 41 -2.66 1.79 -4.52
N PHE A 42 -2.90 2.42 -3.37
CA PHE A 42 -1.89 2.62 -2.34
C PHE A 42 -1.87 1.44 -1.36
N SER A 43 -0.67 1.01 -0.99
CA SER A 43 -0.40 0.36 0.29
C SER A 43 1.04 0.69 0.71
N ASP A 44 1.48 0.19 1.87
CA ASP A 44 2.86 0.30 2.31
C ASP A 44 3.87 -0.11 1.21
N ALA A 45 3.51 -1.10 0.37
CA ALA A 45 4.35 -1.66 -0.69
C ALA A 45 3.72 -1.61 -2.11
N GLY A 46 2.69 -0.79 -2.34
CA GLY A 46 1.99 -0.71 -3.63
C GLY A 46 0.74 -1.61 -3.76
N PRO A 47 0.18 -1.79 -4.97
CA PRO A 47 0.95 -2.02 -6.19
C PRO A 47 1.41 -0.75 -6.92
N ASP A 48 0.63 0.33 -6.89
CA ASP A 48 0.89 1.51 -7.72
C ASP A 48 1.60 2.61 -6.94
N ILE A 49 1.19 2.84 -5.70
CA ILE A 49 1.73 3.87 -4.81
C ILE A 49 2.21 3.20 -3.51
N ARG A 50 3.45 3.50 -3.10
CA ARG A 50 4.04 2.97 -1.88
C ARG A 50 4.09 4.03 -0.77
N TRP A 51 4.07 3.58 0.48
CA TRP A 51 4.38 4.44 1.61
C TRP A 51 5.84 4.87 1.61
N VAL A 52 6.11 6.07 2.12
CA VAL A 52 7.45 6.66 2.16
C VAL A 52 8.28 6.19 3.37
N GLY A 53 7.69 5.42 4.28
CA GLY A 53 8.38 4.90 5.47
C GLY A 53 8.32 5.83 6.70
N GLY A 54 7.48 6.86 6.68
CA GLY A 54 7.23 7.74 7.81
C GLY A 54 5.97 8.59 7.65
N GLU A 55 5.50 9.19 8.76
CA GLU A 55 4.29 10.04 8.79
C GLU A 55 4.62 11.54 8.84
N THR A 56 5.90 11.91 8.86
CA THR A 56 6.36 13.30 8.90
C THR A 56 6.19 14.07 7.59
N GLY A 57 5.73 13.39 6.53
CA GLY A 57 5.55 13.99 5.20
C GLY A 57 6.87 14.23 4.45
N THR A 58 7.94 13.52 4.79
CA THR A 58 9.27 13.67 4.17
C THR A 58 9.74 12.37 3.55
N ALA A 59 10.34 12.45 2.36
CA ALA A 59 11.05 11.35 1.72
C ALA A 59 12.56 11.44 1.96
N GLY A 60 13.27 10.31 1.82
CA GLY A 60 14.72 10.30 1.76
C GLY A 60 15.27 11.19 0.64
N ILE A 61 16.49 11.72 0.84
CA ILE A 61 17.16 12.63 -0.13
C ILE A 61 17.24 12.00 -1.53
N THR A 62 17.46 10.68 -1.58
CA THR A 62 17.38 9.88 -2.80
C THR A 62 16.13 9.02 -2.73
N SER A 63 15.11 9.37 -3.53
CA SER A 63 13.86 8.60 -3.61
C SER A 63 13.50 8.35 -5.06
N TRP A 64 13.57 7.09 -5.48
CA TRP A 64 13.24 6.68 -6.83
C TRP A 64 11.79 6.16 -6.89
N SER A 65 11.04 6.57 -7.91
CA SER A 65 9.73 5.97 -8.19
C SER A 65 9.81 4.45 -8.45
N PRO A 66 10.71 3.94 -9.32
CA PRO A 66 10.91 2.50 -9.44
C PRO A 66 11.60 1.93 -8.19
N ILE A 67 11.10 0.80 -7.72
CA ILE A 67 11.67 0.05 -6.60
C ILE A 67 11.52 -1.44 -6.86
N ASN A 68 12.44 -2.23 -6.31
CA ASN A 68 12.31 -3.68 -6.34
C ASN A 68 11.21 -4.11 -5.35
N ARG A 69 10.10 -4.67 -5.85
CA ARG A 69 8.96 -5.08 -5.02
C ARG A 69 9.30 -6.16 -4.00
N THR A 70 10.36 -6.94 -4.21
CA THR A 70 10.77 -7.97 -3.23
C THR A 70 11.48 -7.38 -2.00
N SER A 71 11.80 -6.08 -2.01
CA SER A 71 12.43 -5.39 -0.88
C SER A 71 11.44 -4.81 0.14
N LEU A 72 10.12 -4.86 -0.16
CA LEU A 72 9.07 -4.27 0.66
C LEU A 72 7.96 -5.30 0.95
N LYS A 73 7.27 -5.12 2.08
CA LYS A 73 6.16 -5.95 2.52
C LYS A 73 5.12 -5.10 3.24
N ILE A 74 3.85 -5.32 2.92
CA ILE A 74 2.74 -4.60 3.57
C ILE A 74 2.65 -5.01 5.05
N GLY A 75 2.52 -4.02 5.93
CA GLY A 75 2.45 -4.19 7.38
C GLY A 75 3.80 -4.42 8.06
N ASP A 76 4.90 -4.30 7.33
CA ASP A 76 6.24 -4.31 7.91
C ASP A 76 6.65 -2.89 8.34
N GLY A 77 6.42 -2.58 9.62
CA GLY A 77 6.77 -1.30 10.22
C GLY A 77 8.28 -1.05 10.36
N SER A 78 9.14 -1.99 9.94
CA SER A 78 10.60 -1.78 9.87
C SER A 78 11.07 -1.18 8.55
N ILE A 79 10.16 -1.05 7.57
CA ILE A 79 10.46 -0.43 6.29
C ILE A 79 10.60 1.08 6.46
N ILE A 80 11.83 1.54 6.34
CA ILE A 80 12.21 2.95 6.28
C ILE A 80 12.61 3.25 4.83
N GLY A 81 11.94 4.23 4.21
CA GLY A 81 12.16 4.65 2.83
C GLY A 81 13.16 5.79 2.66
#